data_AF-A0A8M3APZ6-F1
#
_entry.id   AF-A0A8M3APZ6-F1
#
_cell.length_a   1.000
_cell.length_b   1.000
_cell.length_c   1.000
_cell.angle_alpha   90.00
_cell.angle_beta   90.00
_cell.angle_gamma   90.00
#
_symmetry.space_group_name_H-M   'P 1'
#
loop_
_entity.id
_entity.type
_entity.pdbx_description
1 polymer ?
#
loop_
_entity_poly.entity_id
_entity_poly.type
_entity_poly.pdbx_seq_one_letter_code
_entity_poly.pdbx_strand_id
1 'polypeptide(L)'
;MEKVLDQRRGLEDLEGELTKREEILAKKEALLWERSGLESKKLRSSQALSQDLLTLSSRIESLERELTERNGLLRSGSAQDSQQIRQEISNLRQEKELLLKQRVELDDKLRQGNLLSPEEERTLFQLDEAIEALDAAIEYKNEAITQRQRQLRASGSMLTQWEMNLMAKLTYLSASETRALLCKYFDKVRKHP
;
A
#
# COMPACT_ATOMS: atom_id res chain seq x y z
N MET A 1 -61.08 -72.37 18.20
CA MET A 1 -60.61 -71.71 16.97
C MET A 1 -60.30 -70.23 17.19
N GLU A 2 -61.17 -69.47 17.86
CA GLU A 2 -61.01 -68.01 18.07
C GLU A 2 -59.66 -67.59 18.68
N LYS A 3 -59.20 -68.23 19.77
CA LYS A 3 -57.88 -67.96 20.37
C LYS A 3 -56.71 -68.09 19.39
N VAL A 4 -56.78 -69.02 18.43
CA VAL A 4 -55.72 -69.24 17.43
C VAL A 4 -55.74 -68.14 16.39
N LEU A 5 -56.91 -67.65 16.01
CA LEU A 5 -57.06 -66.51 15.09
C LEU A 5 -56.56 -65.21 15.73
N ASP A 6 -56.82 -65.00 17.01
CA ASP A 6 -56.33 -63.82 17.74
C ASP A 6 -54.82 -63.86 17.92
N GLN A 7 -54.24 -65.02 18.21
CA GLN A 7 -52.79 -65.21 18.24
C GLN A 7 -52.15 -64.92 16.87
N ARG A 8 -52.77 -65.38 15.77
CA ARG A 8 -52.28 -65.09 14.41
C ARG A 8 -52.32 -63.59 14.11
N ARG A 9 -53.42 -62.91 14.40
CA ARG A 9 -53.54 -61.45 14.23
C ARG A 9 -52.48 -60.70 15.05
N GLY A 10 -52.27 -61.08 16.31
CA GLY A 10 -51.24 -60.47 17.15
C GLY A 10 -49.81 -60.70 16.64
N LEU A 11 -49.52 -61.85 16.04
CA LEU A 11 -48.23 -62.11 15.40
C LEU A 11 -48.05 -61.27 14.12
N GLU A 12 -49.08 -61.17 13.28
CA GLU A 12 -49.06 -60.32 12.07
C GLU A 12 -48.84 -58.84 12.42
N ASP A 13 -49.49 -58.33 13.48
CA ASP A 13 -49.28 -56.96 13.97
C ASP A 13 -47.84 -56.75 14.46
N LEU A 14 -47.28 -57.70 15.22
CA LEU A 14 -45.89 -57.65 15.70
C LEU A 14 -44.87 -57.72 14.55
N GLU A 15 -45.10 -58.55 13.54
CA GLU A 15 -44.28 -58.59 12.32
C GLU A 15 -44.35 -57.27 11.54
N GLY A 16 -45.54 -56.67 11.45
CA GLY A 16 -45.75 -55.34 10.88
C GLY A 16 -45.05 -54.23 11.67
N GLU A 17 -45.01 -54.31 13.00
CA GLU A 17 -44.23 -53.39 13.83
C GLU A 17 -42.71 -53.60 13.68
N LEU A 18 -42.26 -54.85 13.58
CA LEU A 18 -40.85 -55.20 13.42
C LEU A 18 -40.32 -54.66 12.08
N THR A 19 -41.04 -54.90 10.98
CA THR A 19 -40.69 -54.38 9.64
C THR A 19 -40.63 -52.86 9.63
N LYS A 20 -41.61 -52.16 10.23
CA LYS A 20 -41.57 -50.69 10.39
C LYS A 20 -40.35 -50.22 11.20
N ARG A 21 -40.00 -50.93 12.28
CA ARG A 21 -38.80 -50.62 13.08
C ARG A 21 -37.51 -50.80 12.27
N GLU A 22 -37.40 -51.87 11.50
CA GLU A 22 -36.26 -52.14 10.62
C GLU A 22 -36.10 -51.07 9.55
N GLU A 23 -37.20 -50.64 8.91
CA GLU A 23 -37.16 -49.52 7.96
C GLU A 23 -36.69 -48.20 8.60
N ILE A 24 -37.14 -47.91 9.82
CA ILE A 24 -36.71 -46.71 10.57
C ILE A 24 -35.22 -46.82 10.92
N LEU A 25 -34.76 -47.99 11.36
CA LEU A 25 -33.35 -48.23 11.67
C LEU A 25 -32.48 -48.07 10.42
N ALA A 26 -32.86 -48.64 9.28
CA ALA A 26 -32.16 -48.48 8.01
C ALA A 26 -32.08 -47.00 7.58
N LYS A 27 -33.18 -46.25 7.70
CA LYS A 27 -33.19 -44.79 7.45
C LYS A 27 -32.26 -44.03 8.39
N LYS A 28 -32.25 -44.39 9.68
CA LYS A 28 -31.38 -43.78 10.70
C LYS A 28 -29.91 -44.05 10.40
N GLU A 29 -29.56 -45.27 10.00
CA GLU A 29 -28.20 -45.65 9.60
C GLU A 29 -27.75 -44.89 8.34
N ALA A 30 -28.62 -44.79 7.33
CA ALA A 30 -28.35 -44.01 6.12
C ALA A 30 -28.07 -42.53 6.44
N LEU A 31 -28.88 -41.90 7.31
CA LEU A 31 -28.67 -40.53 7.77
C LEU A 31 -27.37 -40.35 8.56
N LEU A 32 -26.98 -41.33 9.38
CA LEU A 32 -25.70 -41.29 10.12
C LEU A 32 -24.50 -41.38 9.18
N TRP A 33 -24.57 -42.24 8.16
CA TRP A 33 -23.56 -42.32 7.11
C TRP A 33 -23.43 -41.01 6.32
N GLU A 34 -24.55 -40.42 5.92
CA GLU A 34 -24.56 -39.11 5.24
C GLU A 34 -23.97 -38.01 6.13
N ARG A 35 -24.37 -37.93 7.41
CA ARG A 35 -23.84 -36.96 8.38
C ARG A 35 -22.33 -37.09 8.53
N SER A 36 -21.81 -38.31 8.67
CA SER A 36 -20.37 -38.57 8.75
C SER A 36 -19.63 -38.13 7.47
N GLY A 37 -20.22 -38.38 6.31
CA GLY A 37 -19.69 -37.90 5.02
C GLY A 37 -19.66 -36.38 4.91
N LEU A 38 -20.71 -35.69 5.38
CA LEU A 38 -20.78 -34.23 5.42
C LEU A 38 -19.77 -33.63 6.41
N GLU A 39 -19.63 -34.21 7.60
CA GLU A 39 -18.62 -33.80 8.60
C GLU A 39 -17.20 -33.92 8.04
N SER A 40 -16.89 -35.02 7.34
CA SER A 40 -15.60 -35.23 6.69
C SER A 40 -15.34 -34.21 5.58
N LYS A 41 -16.34 -33.89 4.75
CA LYS A 41 -16.24 -32.86 3.71
C LYS A 41 -16.06 -31.47 4.33
N LYS A 42 -16.81 -31.14 5.39
CA LYS A 42 -16.71 -29.87 6.13
C LYS A 42 -15.31 -29.70 6.75
N LEU A 43 -14.76 -30.75 7.36
CA LEU A 43 -13.42 -30.72 7.93
C LEU A 43 -12.36 -30.42 6.85
N ARG A 44 -12.41 -31.12 5.71
CA ARG A 44 -11.50 -30.86 4.58
C ARG A 44 -11.62 -29.44 4.04
N SER A 45 -12.84 -28.93 3.87
CA SER A 45 -13.08 -27.55 3.44
C SER A 45 -12.54 -26.53 4.45
N SER A 46 -12.73 -26.77 5.74
CA SER A 46 -12.22 -25.89 6.80
C SER A 46 -10.69 -25.89 6.86
N GLN A 47 -10.06 -27.05 6.63
CA GLN A 47 -8.60 -27.17 6.56
C GLN A 47 -8.03 -26.43 5.35
N ALA A 48 -8.64 -26.58 4.16
CA ALA A 48 -8.23 -25.84 2.96
C ALA A 48 -8.34 -24.32 3.16
N LEU A 49 -9.45 -23.85 3.72
CA LEU A 49 -9.63 -22.43 4.03
C LEU A 49 -8.59 -21.92 5.04
N SER A 50 -8.26 -22.70 6.06
CA SER A 50 -7.23 -22.33 7.05
C SER A 50 -5.84 -22.22 6.40
N GLN A 51 -5.49 -23.14 5.50
CA GLN A 51 -4.22 -23.08 4.75
C GLN A 51 -4.15 -21.85 3.83
N ASP A 52 -5.25 -21.55 3.14
CA ASP A 52 -5.37 -20.35 2.31
C ASP A 52 -5.18 -19.07 3.14
N LEU A 53 -5.82 -19.00 4.32
CA LEU A 53 -5.66 -17.87 5.24
C LEU A 53 -4.21 -17.69 5.69
N LEU A 54 -3.52 -18.77 6.06
CA LEU A 54 -2.11 -18.70 6.44
C LEU A 54 -1.21 -18.22 5.30
N THR A 55 -1.50 -18.64 4.07
CA THR A 55 -0.75 -18.21 2.87
C THR A 55 -1.01 -16.75 2.54
N LEU A 56 -2.26 -16.28 2.69
CA LEU A 56 -2.59 -14.87 2.52
C LEU A 56 -1.95 -14.00 3.60
N SER A 57 -1.97 -14.43 4.87
CA SER A 57 -1.31 -13.73 5.96
C SER A 57 0.20 -13.59 5.72
N SER A 58 0.89 -14.66 5.33
CA SER A 58 2.33 -14.59 5.04
C SER A 58 2.65 -13.71 3.83
N ARG A 59 1.79 -13.69 2.81
CA ARG A 59 1.92 -12.77 1.66
C ARG A 59 1.72 -11.32 2.09
N ILE A 60 0.73 -11.03 2.94
CA ILE A 60 0.50 -9.68 3.50
C ILE A 60 1.74 -9.22 4.28
N GLU A 61 2.26 -10.06 5.18
CA GLU A 61 3.47 -9.73 5.96
C GLU A 61 4.71 -9.50 5.08
N SER A 62 4.86 -10.25 3.99
CA SER A 62 5.92 -10.01 2.99
C SER A 62 5.74 -8.66 2.31
N LEU A 63 4.54 -8.36 1.84
CA LEU A 63 4.23 -7.10 1.16
C LEU A 63 4.37 -5.89 2.09
N GLU A 64 3.99 -6.00 3.36
CA GLU A 64 4.22 -4.95 4.36
C GLU A 64 5.72 -4.69 4.59
N ARG A 65 6.55 -5.75 4.65
CA ARG A 65 8.01 -5.62 4.73
C ARG A 65 8.60 -4.97 3.48
N GLU A 66 8.18 -5.41 2.29
CA GLU A 66 8.62 -4.83 1.03
C GLU A 66 8.20 -3.35 0.91
N LEU A 67 6.97 -3.01 1.30
CA LEU A 67 6.48 -1.63 1.30
C LEU A 67 7.25 -0.74 2.28
N THR A 68 7.54 -1.23 3.49
CA THR A 68 8.32 -0.48 4.48
C THR A 68 9.76 -0.27 4.02
N GLU A 69 10.41 -1.29 3.45
CA GLU A 69 11.75 -1.18 2.87
C GLU A 69 11.78 -0.18 1.69
N ARG A 70 10.86 -0.34 0.72
CA ARG A 70 10.74 0.57 -0.43
C ARG A 70 10.49 2.00 -0.01
N ASN A 71 9.63 2.22 0.97
CA ASN A 71 9.39 3.55 1.54
C ASN A 71 10.64 4.11 2.24
N GLY A 72 11.40 3.27 2.93
CA GLY A 72 12.69 3.64 3.52
C GLY A 72 13.69 4.10 2.46
N LEU A 73 13.86 3.32 1.38
CA LEU A 73 14.74 3.65 0.26
C LEU A 73 14.33 4.93 -0.48
N LEU A 74 13.03 5.13 -0.70
CA LEU A 74 12.52 6.35 -1.34
C LEU A 74 12.76 7.58 -0.47
N ARG A 75 12.61 7.46 0.86
CA ARG A 75 12.89 8.54 1.80
C ARG A 75 14.38 8.85 1.88
N SER A 76 15.24 7.83 1.98
CA SER A 76 16.69 8.02 2.05
C SER A 76 17.24 8.59 0.74
N GLY A 77 16.83 8.05 -0.41
CA GLY A 77 17.19 8.59 -1.73
C GLY A 77 16.75 10.04 -1.89
N SER A 78 15.49 10.36 -1.56
CA SER A 78 15.00 11.74 -1.64
C SER A 78 15.73 12.70 -0.70
N ALA A 79 16.17 12.23 0.47
CA ALA A 79 16.94 13.03 1.42
C ALA A 79 18.38 13.25 0.93
N GLN A 80 19.00 12.20 0.38
CA GLN A 80 20.33 12.26 -0.21
C GLN A 80 20.36 13.20 -1.43
N ASP A 81 19.39 13.11 -2.34
CA ASP A 81 19.25 14.00 -3.49
C ASP A 81 19.11 15.46 -3.02
N SER A 82 18.25 15.69 -2.02
CA SER A 82 18.07 17.04 -1.45
C SER A 82 19.36 17.57 -0.81
N GLN A 83 20.16 16.71 -0.20
CA GLN A 83 21.44 17.08 0.40
C GLN A 83 22.50 17.37 -0.67
N GLN A 84 22.55 16.59 -1.75
CA GLN A 84 23.42 16.84 -2.90
C GLN A 84 23.10 18.19 -3.55
N ILE A 85 21.82 18.48 -3.81
CA ILE A 85 21.41 19.78 -4.38
C ILE A 85 21.79 20.93 -3.43
N ARG A 86 21.67 20.77 -2.11
CA ARG A 86 22.13 21.78 -1.13
C ARG A 86 23.64 22.00 -1.20
N GLN A 87 24.43 20.93 -1.37
CA GLN A 87 25.87 21.05 -1.52
C GLN A 87 26.23 21.80 -2.81
N GLU A 88 25.55 21.49 -3.92
CA GLU A 88 25.72 22.21 -5.18
C GLU A 88 25.35 23.70 -5.05
N ILE A 89 24.24 24.02 -4.37
CA ILE A 89 23.87 25.41 -4.06
C ILE A 89 24.97 26.10 -3.24
N SER A 90 25.57 25.40 -2.26
CA SER A 90 26.68 25.96 -1.48
C SER A 90 27.90 26.26 -2.35
N ASN A 91 28.25 25.36 -3.27
CA ASN A 91 29.36 25.55 -4.19
C ASN A 91 29.10 26.73 -5.14
N LEU A 92 27.90 26.83 -5.72
CA LEU A 92 27.52 27.96 -6.58
C LEU A 92 27.56 29.30 -5.84
N ARG A 93 27.19 29.32 -4.55
CA ARG A 93 27.31 30.52 -3.71
C ARG A 93 28.76 30.93 -3.47
N GLN A 94 29.66 29.98 -3.26
CA GLN A 94 31.09 30.26 -3.13
C GLN A 94 31.68 30.81 -4.43
N GLU A 95 31.30 30.21 -5.57
CA GLU A 95 31.71 30.71 -6.89
C GLU A 95 31.20 32.13 -7.14
N LYS A 96 29.92 32.40 -6.82
CA LYS A 96 29.34 33.74 -6.89
C LYS A 96 30.11 34.74 -6.04
N GLU A 97 30.53 34.35 -4.83
CA GLU A 97 31.31 35.23 -3.95
C GLU A 97 32.67 35.58 -4.56
N LEU A 98 33.33 34.64 -5.26
CA LEU A 98 34.59 34.89 -5.96
C LEU A 98 34.41 35.85 -7.14
N LEU A 99 33.36 35.67 -7.95
CA LEU A 99 33.07 36.58 -9.06
C LEU A 99 32.70 37.98 -8.56
N LEU A 100 31.94 38.07 -7.46
CA LEU A 100 31.63 39.35 -6.82
C LEU A 100 32.88 40.08 -6.33
N LYS A 101 33.89 39.37 -5.80
CA LYS A 101 35.17 39.99 -5.41
C LYS A 101 35.89 40.59 -6.61
N GLN A 102 35.99 39.85 -7.72
CA GLN A 102 36.61 40.35 -8.97
C GLN A 102 35.86 41.56 -9.53
N ARG A 103 34.53 41.55 -9.47
CA ARG A 103 33.69 42.68 -9.87
C ARG A 103 33.96 43.91 -9.01
N VAL A 104 34.01 43.75 -7.69
CA VAL A 104 34.30 44.84 -6.75
C VAL A 104 35.69 45.42 -6.97
N GLU A 105 36.69 44.61 -7.29
CA GLU A 105 38.05 45.09 -7.63
C GLU A 105 38.06 46.00 -8.87
N LEU A 106 37.30 45.64 -9.92
CA LEU A 106 37.14 46.48 -11.12
C LEU A 106 36.32 47.76 -10.81
N ASP A 107 35.26 47.65 -10.01
CA ASP A 107 34.47 48.79 -9.54
C ASP A 107 35.33 49.77 -8.72
N ASP A 108 36.23 49.27 -7.88
CA ASP A 108 37.13 50.10 -7.07
C ASP A 108 38.19 50.81 -7.93
N LYS A 109 38.69 50.18 -8.99
CA LYS A 109 39.56 50.85 -9.99
C LYS A 109 38.84 52.03 -10.64
N LEU A 110 37.58 51.83 -11.05
CA LEU A 110 36.75 52.91 -11.60
C LEU A 110 36.54 54.04 -10.59
N ARG A 111 36.25 53.71 -9.32
CA ARG A 111 36.04 54.70 -8.25
C ARG A 111 37.28 55.51 -7.90
N GLN A 112 38.47 54.94 -8.09
CA GLN A 112 39.75 55.64 -7.94
C GLN A 112 40.05 56.59 -9.12
N GLY A 113 39.19 56.63 -10.14
CA GLY A 113 39.36 57.47 -11.33
C GLY A 113 40.26 56.85 -12.40
N ASN A 114 40.60 55.57 -12.28
CA ASN A 114 41.31 54.86 -13.34
C ASN A 114 40.34 54.52 -14.47
N LEU A 115 40.73 54.79 -15.70
CA LEU A 115 40.00 54.31 -16.88
C LEU A 115 40.25 52.81 -17.02
N LEU A 116 39.18 52.03 -17.15
CA LEU A 116 39.28 50.62 -17.50
C LEU A 116 39.75 50.48 -18.95
N SER A 117 40.60 49.50 -19.20
CA SER A 117 40.89 49.07 -20.58
C SER A 117 39.65 48.42 -21.22
N PRO A 118 39.56 48.38 -22.56
CA PRO A 118 38.47 47.69 -23.25
C PRO A 118 38.34 46.20 -22.85
N GLU A 119 39.45 45.57 -22.43
CA GLU A 119 39.47 44.21 -21.92
C GLU A 119 38.84 44.11 -20.51
N GLU A 120 39.13 45.07 -19.64
CA GLU A 120 38.53 45.16 -18.30
C GLU A 120 37.03 45.46 -18.36
N GLU A 121 36.59 46.35 -19.25
CA GLU A 121 35.16 46.59 -19.47
C GLU A 121 34.44 45.31 -19.92
N ARG A 122 35.02 44.58 -20.89
CA ARG A 122 34.50 43.29 -21.34
C ARG A 122 34.44 42.28 -20.19
N THR A 123 35.47 42.26 -19.35
CA THR A 123 35.52 41.38 -18.16
C THR A 123 34.41 41.73 -17.18
N LEU A 124 34.14 43.01 -16.94
CA LEU A 124 33.04 43.45 -16.07
C LEU A 124 31.69 42.92 -16.57
N PHE A 125 31.39 43.06 -17.86
CA PHE A 125 30.17 42.51 -18.46
C PHE A 125 30.08 40.98 -18.31
N GLN A 126 31.19 40.27 -18.50
CA GLN A 126 31.23 38.81 -18.33
C GLN A 126 31.03 38.38 -16.87
N LEU A 127 31.54 39.16 -15.91
CA LEU A 127 31.32 38.91 -14.49
C LEU A 127 29.85 39.10 -14.11
N ASP A 128 29.21 40.17 -14.61
CA ASP A 128 27.78 40.41 -14.38
C ASP A 128 26.91 39.28 -14.96
N GLU A 129 27.18 38.86 -16.20
CA GLU A 129 26.47 37.74 -16.85
C GLU A 129 26.68 36.42 -16.08
N ALA A 130 27.91 36.14 -15.64
CA ALA A 130 28.22 34.93 -14.88
C ALA A 130 27.55 34.95 -13.48
N ILE A 131 27.50 36.10 -12.82
CA ILE A 131 26.79 36.25 -11.53
C ILE A 131 25.28 36.03 -11.71
N GLU A 132 24.68 36.61 -12.76
CA GLU A 132 23.26 36.43 -13.06
C GLU A 132 22.94 34.96 -13.39
N ALA A 133 23.80 34.28 -14.16
CA ALA A 133 23.68 32.86 -14.45
C ALA A 133 23.77 31.99 -13.18
N LEU A 134 24.68 32.31 -12.26
CA LEU A 134 24.80 31.61 -10.97
C LEU A 134 23.55 31.83 -10.10
N ASP A 135 23.00 33.04 -10.07
CA ASP A 135 21.76 33.33 -9.33
C ASP A 135 20.57 32.55 -9.90
N ALA A 136 20.41 32.50 -11.22
CA ALA A 136 19.40 31.70 -11.88
C ALA A 136 19.58 30.19 -11.58
N ALA A 137 20.83 29.69 -11.58
CA ALA A 137 21.12 28.31 -11.24
C ALA A 137 20.79 27.97 -9.77
N ILE A 138 21.10 28.88 -8.84
CA ILE A 138 20.76 28.75 -7.41
C ILE A 138 19.23 28.75 -7.24
N GLU A 139 18.51 29.66 -7.91
CA GLU A 139 17.05 29.73 -7.86
C GLU A 139 16.41 28.44 -8.39
N TYR A 140 16.86 27.95 -9.54
CA TYR A 140 16.39 26.69 -10.12
C TYR A 140 16.56 25.51 -9.15
N LYS A 141 17.74 25.38 -8.53
CA LYS A 141 18.02 24.30 -7.57
C LYS A 141 17.19 24.44 -6.27
N ASN A 142 16.98 25.67 -5.79
CA ASN A 142 16.11 25.92 -4.64
C ASN A 142 14.65 25.57 -4.93
N GLU A 143 14.16 25.93 -6.12
CA GLU A 143 12.80 25.58 -6.54
C GLU A 143 12.66 24.07 -6.74
N ALA A 144 13.67 23.37 -7.26
CA ALA A 144 13.66 21.91 -7.36
C ALA A 144 13.50 21.23 -5.97
N ILE A 145 14.24 21.68 -4.95
CA ILE A 145 14.07 21.21 -3.57
C ILE A 145 12.65 21.51 -3.07
N THR A 146 12.17 22.73 -3.30
CA THR A 146 10.88 23.20 -2.80
C THR A 146 9.71 22.46 -3.45
N GLN A 147 9.72 22.28 -4.76
CA GLN A 147 8.73 21.50 -5.51
C GLN A 147 8.67 20.07 -5.00
N ARG A 148 9.83 19.43 -4.79
CA ARG A 148 9.88 18.06 -4.27
C ARG A 148 9.24 17.97 -2.87
N GLN A 149 9.54 18.92 -1.99
CA GLN A 149 8.90 18.98 -0.67
C GLN A 149 7.39 19.23 -0.75
N ARG A 150 6.93 20.11 -1.65
CA ARG A 150 5.49 20.36 -1.88
C ARG A 150 4.80 19.08 -2.37
N GLN A 151 5.38 18.35 -3.32
CA GLN A 151 4.86 17.07 -3.81
C GLN A 151 4.75 16.04 -2.69
N LEU A 152 5.78 15.88 -1.86
CA LEU A 152 5.75 14.94 -0.73
C LEU A 152 4.65 15.28 0.28
N ARG A 153 4.46 16.57 0.59
CA ARG A 153 3.38 17.05 1.47
C ARG A 153 2.00 16.82 0.85
N ALA A 154 1.84 17.12 -0.45
CA ALA A 154 0.59 16.93 -1.16
C ALA A 154 0.20 15.45 -1.22
N SER A 155 1.15 14.55 -1.54
CA SER A 155 0.91 13.11 -1.52
C SER A 155 0.53 12.59 -0.14
N GLY A 156 1.21 13.07 0.91
CA GLY A 156 0.86 12.74 2.29
C GLY A 156 -0.54 13.21 2.69
N SER A 157 -0.93 14.43 2.31
CA SER A 157 -2.26 14.98 2.57
C SER A 157 -3.36 14.28 1.77
N MET A 158 -3.09 13.90 0.52
CA MET A 158 -4.04 13.16 -0.32
C MET A 158 -4.27 11.76 0.23
N LEU A 159 -3.20 11.11 0.71
CA LEU A 159 -3.29 9.79 1.34
C LEU A 159 -4.14 9.85 2.62
N THR A 160 -3.85 10.78 3.54
CA THR A 160 -4.64 10.92 4.77
C THR A 160 -6.09 11.29 4.49
N GLN A 161 -6.36 12.18 3.52
CA GLN A 161 -7.72 12.50 3.12
C GLN A 161 -8.45 11.29 2.52
N TRP A 162 -7.76 10.48 1.71
CA TRP A 162 -8.32 9.26 1.15
C TRP A 162 -8.63 8.23 2.23
N GLU A 163 -7.74 8.02 3.20
CA GLU A 163 -7.94 7.16 4.36
C GLU A 163 -9.16 7.60 5.18
N MET A 164 -9.27 8.89 5.49
CA MET A 164 -10.42 9.43 6.21
C MET A 164 -11.74 9.22 5.45
N ASN A 165 -11.75 9.47 4.14
CA ASN A 165 -12.91 9.25 3.29
C ASN A 165 -13.31 7.77 3.22
N LEU A 166 -12.34 6.87 3.12
CA LEU A 166 -12.56 5.45 3.11
C LEU A 166 -13.15 4.99 4.45
N MET A 167 -12.56 5.42 5.57
CA MET A 167 -13.05 5.10 6.90
C MET A 167 -14.49 5.59 7.12
N ALA A 168 -14.80 6.82 6.70
CA ALA A 168 -16.17 7.33 6.74
C ALA A 168 -17.14 6.44 5.95
N LYS A 169 -16.79 6.04 4.72
CA LYS A 169 -17.62 5.12 3.91
C LYS A 169 -17.81 3.76 4.58
N LEU A 170 -16.74 3.21 5.18
CA LEU A 170 -16.81 1.92 5.89
C LEU A 170 -17.72 1.99 7.12
N THR A 171 -17.77 3.13 7.83
CA THR A 171 -18.65 3.29 9.01
C THR A 171 -20.14 3.28 8.68
N TYR A 172 -20.54 3.59 7.43
CA TYR A 172 -21.94 3.53 7.00
C TYR A 172 -22.40 2.13 6.57
N LEU A 173 -21.49 1.17 6.43
CA LEU A 173 -21.83 -0.19 6.00
C LEU A 173 -22.29 -1.04 7.20
N SER A 174 -23.36 -1.80 7.00
CA SER A 174 -23.75 -2.85 7.92
C SER A 174 -22.69 -3.95 7.98
N ALA A 175 -22.70 -4.75 9.06
CA ALA A 175 -21.77 -5.89 9.19
C ALA A 175 -21.91 -6.92 8.05
N SER A 176 -23.09 -7.07 7.44
CA SER A 176 -23.29 -7.89 6.24
C SER A 176 -22.60 -7.30 5.01
N GLU A 177 -22.72 -6.00 4.79
CA GLU A 177 -22.13 -5.32 3.63
C GLU A 177 -20.60 -5.29 3.73
N THR A 178 -20.06 -5.00 4.92
CA THR A 178 -18.61 -5.04 5.17
C THR A 178 -18.05 -6.43 4.92
N ARG A 179 -18.72 -7.50 5.38
CA ARG A 179 -18.30 -8.89 5.09
C ARG A 179 -18.34 -9.19 3.60
N ALA A 180 -19.42 -8.80 2.89
CA ALA A 180 -19.52 -9.00 1.45
C ALA A 180 -18.43 -8.25 0.67
N LEU A 181 -18.09 -7.02 1.09
CA LEU A 181 -17.02 -6.22 0.51
C LEU A 181 -15.65 -6.87 0.73
N LEU A 182 -15.37 -7.34 1.95
CA LEU A 182 -14.14 -8.06 2.28
C LEU A 182 -14.00 -9.34 1.45
N CYS A 183 -15.06 -10.14 1.31
CA CYS A 183 -15.05 -11.32 0.44
C CYS A 183 -14.69 -10.97 -1.00
N LYS A 184 -15.33 -9.94 -1.58
CA LYS A 184 -15.01 -9.46 -2.94
C LYS A 184 -13.55 -9.00 -3.07
N TYR A 185 -13.03 -8.31 -2.05
CA TYR A 185 -11.64 -7.84 -2.05
C TYR A 185 -10.66 -9.02 -1.99
N PHE A 186 -10.89 -10.00 -1.10
CA PHE A 186 -10.06 -11.20 -1.01
C PHE A 186 -10.07 -12.01 -2.31
N ASP A 187 -11.23 -12.13 -2.98
CA ASP A 187 -11.31 -12.77 -4.29
C ASP A 187 -10.49 -12.04 -5.37
N LYS A 188 -10.44 -10.70 -5.30
CA LYS A 188 -9.66 -9.89 -6.24
C LYS A 188 -8.16 -10.05 -6.03
N VAL A 189 -7.70 -10.02 -4.77
CA VAL A 189 -6.28 -10.24 -4.41
C VAL A 189 -5.82 -11.63 -4.83
N ARG A 190 -6.70 -12.64 -4.74
CA ARG A 190 -6.40 -14.01 -5.17
C ARG A 190 -6.18 -14.15 -6.69
N LYS A 191 -6.80 -13.28 -7.50
CA LYS A 191 -6.78 -13.39 -8.97
C LYS A 191 -5.62 -12.66 -9.65
N HIS A 192 -4.83 -11.88 -8.92
CA HIS A 192 -3.64 -11.20 -9.44
C HIS A 192 -2.44 -11.49 -8.51
N PRO A 193 -1.58 -12.47 -8.86
CA PRO A 193 -0.34 -12.76 -8.11
C PRO A 193 0.68 -11.61 -8.15
#